data_AF-A0A4S5JKL5-F1
#
_entry.id   AF-A0A4S5JKL5-F1
#
_cell.length_a   1.000
_cell.length_b   1.000
_cell.length_c   1.000
_cell.angle_alpha   90.00
_cell.angle_beta   90.00
_cell.angle_gamma   90.00
#
_symmetry.space_group_name_H-M   'P 1'
#
loop_
_entity.id
_entity.type
_entity.pdbx_description
1 polymer ?
#
loop_
_entity_poly.entity_id
_entity_poly.type
_entity_poly.pdbx_seq_one_letter_code
_entity_poly.pdbx_strand_id
1 'polypeptide(L)'
;MKHIKKYGLFLAFAWPQWTVASEIDVTMHYVGPTDGQVWLGVQQGIEEANLQGGFLGQKYQVKVVEPNELESTNVETVVLLATDDDYIMKVAQSDKFAAIPVINLISSSDALRDVCLPNLLHVTPSESMRADALAQWQEKNSDKPAKVQSWHEDFVKFAASQLNNRFEKNQGEEMTDDAWAGWAGTKMVADSVVQTMQYDAAFMLNHLKNDLVFDGQKGDNTNFRENGQLRQILLMVDNDNKIVAEAPLRGFEGGLDSLGKVTCK
;
A
#
# COMPACT_ATOMS: atom_id res chain seq x y z
N MET A 1 33.63 -74.24 24.49
CA MET A 1 32.77 -73.81 23.36
C MET A 1 31.88 -72.67 23.85
N LYS A 2 31.83 -71.58 23.08
CA LYS A 2 31.46 -70.21 23.48
C LYS A 2 29.96 -69.98 23.76
N HIS A 3 29.65 -69.26 24.83
CA HIS A 3 28.34 -68.65 25.10
C HIS A 3 28.10 -67.45 24.16
N ILE A 4 26.99 -67.47 23.40
CA ILE A 4 26.55 -66.35 22.55
C ILE A 4 25.47 -65.57 23.31
N LYS A 5 25.79 -64.33 23.71
CA LYS A 5 24.83 -63.34 24.23
C LYS A 5 24.03 -62.74 23.07
N LYS A 6 22.71 -62.78 23.16
CA LYS A 6 21.80 -62.05 22.25
C LYS A 6 21.77 -60.58 22.67
N TYR A 7 22.33 -59.70 21.85
CA TYR A 7 22.11 -58.25 21.93
C TYR A 7 20.89 -57.91 21.08
N GLY A 8 19.82 -57.41 21.71
CA GLY A 8 18.67 -56.85 21.00
C GLY A 8 19.03 -55.47 20.45
N LEU A 9 19.03 -55.33 19.13
CA LEU A 9 19.22 -54.05 18.44
C LEU A 9 17.86 -53.33 18.39
N PHE A 10 17.67 -52.31 19.23
CA PHE A 10 16.55 -51.37 19.09
C PHE A 10 16.87 -50.41 17.94
N LEU A 11 16.25 -50.64 16.78
CA LEU A 11 16.24 -49.68 15.68
C LEU A 11 15.21 -48.59 16.00
N ALA A 12 15.69 -47.44 16.50
CA ALA A 12 14.90 -46.24 16.61
C ALA A 12 14.64 -45.68 15.19
N PHE A 13 13.44 -45.93 14.65
CA PHE A 13 12.95 -45.23 13.47
C PHE A 13 12.69 -43.78 13.86
N ALA A 14 13.64 -42.89 13.59
CA ALA A 14 13.40 -41.46 13.59
C ALA A 14 12.54 -41.14 12.36
N TRP A 15 11.21 -41.10 12.54
CA TRP A 15 10.35 -40.50 11.54
C TRP A 15 10.72 -39.02 11.42
N PRO A 16 11.05 -38.52 10.20
CA PRO A 16 11.23 -37.10 10.02
C PRO A 16 9.89 -36.45 10.37
N GLN A 17 9.86 -35.68 11.47
CA GLN A 17 8.75 -34.78 11.72
C GLN A 17 8.84 -33.71 10.64
N TRP A 18 8.07 -33.88 9.57
CA TRP A 18 7.80 -32.81 8.63
C TRP A 18 6.96 -31.81 9.41
N THR A 19 7.61 -30.84 10.05
CA THR A 19 6.92 -29.64 10.50
C THR A 19 6.46 -28.93 9.23
N VAL A 20 5.21 -29.12 8.86
CA VAL A 20 4.56 -28.27 7.87
C VAL A 20 4.71 -26.86 8.42
N ALA A 21 5.42 -25.98 7.69
CA ALA A 21 5.51 -24.58 8.08
C ALA A 21 4.07 -24.07 8.27
N SER A 22 3.79 -23.43 9.41
CA SER A 22 2.47 -22.85 9.66
C SER A 22 2.18 -21.83 8.56
N GLU A 23 1.06 -22.02 7.87
CA GLU A 23 0.58 -21.10 6.85
C GLU A 23 0.31 -19.72 7.50
N ILE A 24 0.79 -18.65 6.86
CA ILE A 24 0.54 -17.28 7.31
C ILE A 24 -0.69 -16.77 6.56
N ASP A 25 -1.82 -16.64 7.27
CA ASP A 25 -3.06 -16.11 6.74
C ASP A 25 -3.19 -14.61 7.06
N VAL A 26 -2.94 -13.76 6.07
CA VAL A 26 -3.01 -12.30 6.21
C VAL A 26 -4.40 -11.82 5.80
N THR A 27 -5.09 -11.16 6.72
CA THR A 27 -6.42 -10.57 6.46
C THR A 27 -6.36 -9.06 6.51
N MET A 28 -6.57 -8.43 5.36
CA MET A 28 -6.78 -6.98 5.26
C MET A 28 -8.28 -6.70 5.30
N HIS A 29 -8.71 -5.69 6.07
CA HIS A 29 -10.12 -5.28 6.08
C HIS A 29 -10.30 -4.06 5.18
N TYR A 30 -11.33 -4.06 4.34
CA TYR A 30 -11.63 -2.97 3.41
C TYR A 30 -13.01 -2.41 3.69
N VAL A 31 -13.12 -1.08 3.76
CA VAL A 31 -14.40 -0.37 3.80
C VAL A 31 -14.43 0.62 2.65
N GLY A 32 -15.43 0.49 1.78
CA GLY A 32 -15.56 1.30 0.58
C GLY A 32 -16.40 0.58 -0.50
N PRO A 33 -16.56 1.19 -1.68
CA PRO A 33 -17.24 0.57 -2.81
C PRO A 33 -16.54 -0.71 -3.25
N THR A 34 -17.31 -1.74 -3.63
CA THR A 34 -16.78 -3.00 -4.21
C THR A 34 -16.93 -3.03 -5.73
N ASP A 35 -17.04 -1.85 -6.31
CA ASP A 35 -17.02 -1.54 -7.73
C ASP A 35 -16.05 -0.38 -7.99
N GLY A 36 -15.73 -0.18 -9.27
CA GLY A 36 -14.86 0.91 -9.70
C GLY A 36 -13.37 0.72 -9.39
N GLN A 37 -12.62 1.75 -9.76
CA GLN A 37 -11.17 1.67 -9.93
C GLN A 37 -10.40 1.36 -8.65
N VAL A 38 -10.74 1.98 -7.51
CA VAL A 38 -10.06 1.69 -6.24
C VAL A 38 -10.18 0.22 -5.83
N TRP A 39 -11.36 -0.38 -6.02
CA TRP A 39 -11.58 -1.79 -5.70
C TRP A 39 -10.83 -2.71 -6.66
N LEU A 40 -10.87 -2.43 -7.97
CA LEU A 40 -10.07 -3.16 -8.96
C LEU A 40 -8.57 -3.12 -8.61
N GLY A 41 -8.08 -1.99 -8.11
CA GLY A 41 -6.73 -1.83 -7.57
C GLY A 41 -6.44 -2.78 -6.40
N VAL A 42 -7.32 -2.80 -5.40
CA VAL A 42 -7.20 -3.72 -4.24
C VAL A 42 -7.20 -5.18 -4.70
N GLN A 43 -8.08 -5.55 -5.64
CA GLN A 43 -8.13 -6.90 -6.21
C GLN A 43 -6.83 -7.26 -6.91
N GLN A 44 -6.31 -6.38 -7.78
CA GLN A 44 -5.01 -6.57 -8.44
C GLN A 44 -3.89 -6.78 -7.43
N GLY A 45 -3.87 -5.99 -6.34
CA GLY A 45 -2.88 -6.10 -5.28
C GLY A 45 -2.92 -7.46 -4.57
N ILE A 46 -4.11 -7.98 -4.27
CA ILE A 46 -4.28 -9.30 -3.63
C ILE A 46 -3.93 -10.46 -4.57
N GLU A 47 -4.29 -10.36 -5.85
CA GLU A 47 -3.88 -11.36 -6.85
C GLU A 47 -2.36 -11.48 -6.92
N GLU A 48 -1.67 -10.34 -7.02
CA GLU A 48 -0.20 -10.31 -7.07
C GLU A 48 0.45 -10.76 -5.76
N ALA A 49 -0.12 -10.35 -4.61
CA ALA A 49 0.35 -10.78 -3.29
C ALA A 49 0.29 -12.31 -3.14
N ASN A 50 -0.79 -12.96 -3.57
CA ASN A 50 -0.92 -14.41 -3.50
C ASN A 50 0.00 -15.15 -4.48
N LEU A 51 0.27 -14.58 -5.67
CA LEU A 51 1.24 -15.15 -6.61
C LEU A 51 2.67 -15.14 -6.03
N GLN A 52 3.03 -14.09 -5.29
CA GLN A 52 4.35 -13.96 -4.65
C GLN A 52 4.45 -14.77 -3.36
N GLY A 53 3.46 -14.62 -2.47
CA GLY A 53 3.46 -15.23 -1.14
C GLY A 53 3.17 -16.73 -1.12
N GLY A 54 2.55 -17.27 -2.17
CA GLY A 54 2.23 -18.71 -2.25
C GLY A 54 3.46 -19.61 -2.12
N PHE A 55 4.63 -19.17 -2.61
CA PHE A 55 5.90 -19.90 -2.44
C PHE A 55 6.46 -19.86 -1.01
N LEU A 56 6.01 -18.91 -0.20
CA LEU A 56 6.41 -18.69 1.19
C LEU A 56 5.40 -19.26 2.20
N GLY A 57 4.33 -19.92 1.73
CA GLY A 57 3.24 -20.38 2.58
C GLY A 57 2.39 -19.23 3.15
N GLN A 58 2.34 -18.10 2.44
CA GLN A 58 1.54 -16.93 2.80
C GLN A 58 0.29 -16.87 1.92
N LYS A 59 -0.88 -16.63 2.54
CA LYS A 59 -2.15 -16.39 1.87
C LYS A 59 -2.69 -15.03 2.27
N TYR A 60 -3.16 -14.29 1.27
CA TYR A 60 -3.69 -12.95 1.45
C TYR A 60 -5.16 -12.90 1.08
N GLN A 61 -5.97 -12.29 1.93
CA GLN A 61 -7.37 -12.03 1.65
C GLN A 61 -7.75 -10.62 2.06
N VAL A 62 -8.71 -10.04 1.34
CA VAL A 62 -9.40 -8.81 1.73
C VAL A 62 -10.81 -9.18 2.16
N LYS A 63 -11.18 -8.77 3.38
CA LYS A 63 -12.56 -8.83 3.86
C LYS A 63 -13.20 -7.46 3.71
N VAL A 64 -14.22 -7.39 2.86
CA VAL A 64 -15.08 -6.21 2.78
C VAL A 64 -15.94 -6.16 4.03
N VAL A 65 -15.99 -5.00 4.67
CA VAL A 65 -16.76 -4.75 5.90
C VAL A 65 -17.61 -3.51 5.70
N GLU A 66 -18.88 -3.58 6.11
CA GLU A 66 -19.74 -2.41 6.08
C GLU A 66 -19.32 -1.39 7.15
N PRO A 67 -19.51 -0.07 6.92
CA PRO A 67 -19.06 0.97 7.83
C PRO A 67 -19.53 0.81 9.29
N ASN A 68 -20.72 0.24 9.51
CA ASN A 68 -21.30 -0.03 10.83
C ASN A 68 -20.77 -1.30 11.51
N GLU A 69 -20.19 -2.22 10.75
CA GLU A 69 -19.67 -3.51 11.25
C GLU A 69 -18.18 -3.45 11.61
N LEU A 70 -17.44 -2.45 11.10
CA LEU A 70 -16.02 -2.32 11.35
C LEU A 70 -15.70 -2.19 12.86
N GLU A 71 -16.55 -1.48 13.62
CA GLU A 71 -16.37 -1.27 15.06
C GLU A 71 -16.46 -2.56 15.89
N SER A 72 -17.13 -3.60 15.40
CA SER A 72 -17.21 -4.90 16.05
C SER A 72 -16.25 -5.93 15.45
N THR A 73 -15.63 -5.62 14.31
CA THR A 73 -14.71 -6.50 13.59
C THR A 73 -13.35 -6.61 14.30
N ASN A 74 -12.80 -7.82 14.41
CA ASN A 74 -11.44 -8.03 14.88
C ASN A 74 -10.46 -7.83 13.73
N VAL A 75 -9.68 -6.74 13.77
CA VAL A 75 -8.72 -6.41 12.72
C VAL A 75 -7.32 -6.77 13.22
N GLU A 76 -6.71 -7.75 12.57
CA GLU A 76 -5.41 -8.30 12.97
C GLU A 76 -4.22 -7.69 12.23
N THR A 77 -4.44 -7.05 11.07
CA THR A 77 -3.35 -6.54 10.21
C THR A 77 -3.51 -5.06 9.86
N VAL A 78 -4.57 -4.69 9.12
CA VAL A 78 -4.73 -3.36 8.54
C VAL A 78 -6.20 -3.09 8.20
N VAL A 79 -6.58 -1.80 8.20
CA VAL A 79 -7.82 -1.32 7.59
C VAL A 79 -7.49 -0.45 6.38
N LEU A 80 -8.05 -0.79 5.23
CA LEU A 80 -8.02 -0.04 3.99
C LEU A 80 -9.34 0.73 3.85
N LEU A 81 -9.29 2.05 3.75
CA LEU A 81 -10.48 2.90 3.66
C LEU A 81 -10.54 3.64 2.32
N ALA A 82 -11.64 3.40 1.61
CA ALA A 82 -12.06 4.15 0.43
C ALA A 82 -13.43 4.78 0.69
N THR A 83 -13.48 5.66 1.69
CA THR A 83 -14.70 6.35 2.17
C THR A 83 -14.47 7.86 2.23
N ASP A 84 -15.50 8.61 2.64
CA ASP A 84 -15.38 10.04 2.91
C ASP A 84 -14.45 10.35 4.11
N ASP A 85 -14.04 11.61 4.17
CA ASP A 85 -13.12 12.15 5.18
C ASP A 85 -13.64 11.95 6.62
N ASP A 86 -14.94 12.15 6.84
CA ASP A 86 -15.53 12.08 8.18
C ASP A 86 -15.44 10.66 8.73
N TYR A 87 -15.73 9.65 7.88
CA TYR A 87 -15.59 8.25 8.27
C TYR A 87 -14.12 7.86 8.48
N ILE A 88 -13.21 8.28 7.61
CA ILE A 88 -11.77 8.02 7.78
C ILE A 88 -11.27 8.59 9.12
N MET A 89 -11.62 9.85 9.40
CA MET A 89 -11.26 10.51 10.65
C MET A 89 -11.82 9.76 11.86
N LYS A 90 -13.11 9.39 11.81
CA LYS A 90 -13.77 8.65 12.90
C LYS A 90 -13.04 7.35 13.22
N VAL A 91 -12.71 6.54 12.21
CA VAL A 91 -12.02 5.25 12.39
C VAL A 91 -10.63 5.48 12.97
N ALA A 92 -9.86 6.42 12.40
CA ALA A 92 -8.49 6.70 12.84
C ALA A 92 -8.42 7.23 14.29
N GLN A 93 -9.40 8.02 14.73
CA GLN A 93 -9.47 8.57 16.09
C GLN A 93 -9.95 7.59 17.15
N SER A 94 -10.55 6.46 16.76
CA SER A 94 -11.09 5.49 17.70
C SER A 94 -9.97 4.70 18.39
N ASP A 95 -10.06 4.58 19.72
CA ASP A 95 -9.08 3.83 20.55
C ASP A 95 -8.93 2.37 20.08
N LYS A 96 -9.98 1.79 19.50
CA LYS A 96 -9.96 0.45 18.92
C LYS A 96 -8.90 0.30 17.84
N PHE A 97 -8.66 1.35 17.04
CA PHE A 97 -7.74 1.34 15.90
C PHE A 97 -6.41 2.04 16.19
N ALA A 98 -6.16 2.49 17.42
CA ALA A 98 -4.95 3.24 17.78
C ALA A 98 -3.63 2.48 17.46
N ALA A 99 -3.66 1.15 17.51
CA ALA A 99 -2.52 0.29 17.17
C ALA A 99 -2.65 -0.40 15.79
N ILE A 100 -3.63 0.00 14.98
CA ILE A 100 -3.91 -0.61 13.67
C ILE A 100 -3.63 0.41 12.59
N PRO A 101 -2.85 0.08 11.54
CA PRO A 101 -2.70 0.99 10.41
C PRO A 101 -4.04 1.17 9.70
N VAL A 102 -4.46 2.43 9.60
CA VAL A 102 -5.63 2.88 8.83
C VAL A 102 -5.10 3.55 7.58
N ILE A 103 -5.29 2.91 6.43
CA ILE A 103 -4.77 3.38 5.14
C ILE A 103 -5.91 4.05 4.37
N ASN A 104 -5.83 5.37 4.23
CA ASN A 104 -6.66 6.16 3.32
C ASN A 104 -6.21 5.92 1.87
N LEU A 105 -7.13 5.42 1.06
CA LEU A 105 -6.90 5.14 -0.36
C LEU A 105 -7.36 6.28 -1.28
N ILE A 106 -8.40 7.05 -0.94
CA ILE A 106 -9.06 7.94 -1.91
C ILE A 106 -9.05 9.43 -1.53
N SER A 107 -8.94 9.78 -0.25
CA SER A 107 -9.10 11.18 0.17
C SER A 107 -7.82 12.00 -0.01
N SER A 108 -7.93 13.10 -0.74
CA SER A 108 -6.89 14.12 -0.89
C SER A 108 -6.89 15.19 0.21
N SER A 109 -7.80 15.09 1.18
CA SER A 109 -8.03 16.12 2.21
C SER A 109 -6.78 16.46 3.02
N ASP A 110 -6.35 17.72 2.98
CA ASP A 110 -5.25 18.19 3.83
C ASP A 110 -5.62 18.11 5.32
N ALA A 111 -6.92 18.23 5.68
CA ALA A 111 -7.38 18.14 7.06
C ALA A 111 -7.07 16.78 7.72
N LEU A 112 -7.15 15.68 6.95
CA LEU A 112 -6.78 14.34 7.43
C LEU A 112 -5.27 14.19 7.71
N ARG A 113 -4.43 14.99 7.04
CA ARG A 113 -2.98 15.00 7.25
C ARG A 113 -2.60 15.95 8.37
N ASP A 114 -3.30 17.08 8.47
CA ASP A 114 -3.06 18.12 9.47
C ASP A 114 -3.40 17.66 10.89
N VAL A 115 -4.37 16.75 11.05
CA VAL A 115 -4.65 16.14 12.36
C VAL A 115 -3.48 15.27 12.86
N CYS A 116 -2.61 14.80 11.96
CA CYS A 116 -1.42 14.00 12.26
C CYS A 116 -1.69 12.81 13.19
N LEU A 117 -2.71 12.01 12.87
CA LEU A 117 -3.01 10.82 13.65
C LEU A 117 -1.93 9.76 13.43
N PRO A 118 -1.37 9.16 14.50
CA PRO A 118 -0.20 8.30 14.40
C PRO A 118 -0.49 6.97 13.67
N ASN A 119 -1.75 6.59 13.50
CA ASN A 119 -2.19 5.37 12.84
C ASN A 119 -2.77 5.59 11.44
N LEU A 120 -2.90 6.85 10.99
CA LEU A 120 -3.50 7.20 9.72
C LEU A 120 -2.43 7.43 8.65
N LEU A 121 -2.49 6.64 7.58
CA LEU A 121 -1.55 6.65 6.46
C LEU A 121 -2.29 6.96 5.16
N HIS A 122 -1.71 7.77 4.28
CA HIS A 122 -2.37 8.29 3.08
C HIS A 122 -1.61 7.89 1.82
N VAL A 123 -2.22 7.02 1.01
CA VAL A 123 -1.64 6.60 -0.27
C VAL A 123 -1.89 7.65 -1.35
N THR A 124 -3.12 8.18 -1.43
CA THR A 124 -3.46 9.25 -2.37
C THR A 124 -2.71 10.55 -2.00
N PRO A 125 -2.25 11.35 -2.99
CA PRO A 125 -1.62 12.63 -2.71
C PRO A 125 -2.63 13.66 -2.19
N SER A 126 -2.15 14.52 -1.29
CA SER A 126 -2.95 15.60 -0.72
C SER A 126 -3.24 16.73 -1.71
N GLU A 127 -4.23 17.56 -1.41
CA GLU A 127 -4.51 18.79 -2.15
C GLU A 127 -3.28 19.70 -2.18
N SER A 128 -2.61 19.91 -1.04
CA SER A 128 -1.33 20.65 -0.98
C SER A 128 -0.24 20.01 -1.85
N MET A 129 -0.09 18.68 -1.87
CA MET A 129 0.88 18.02 -2.76
C MET A 129 0.60 18.28 -4.23
N ARG A 130 -0.68 18.18 -4.65
CA ARG A 130 -1.07 18.45 -6.03
C ARG A 130 -0.88 19.94 -6.37
N ALA A 131 -1.17 20.84 -5.42
CA ALA A 131 -0.97 22.26 -5.58
C ALA A 131 0.51 22.62 -5.77
N ASP A 132 1.40 22.05 -4.96
CA ASP A 132 2.84 22.28 -5.09
C ASP A 132 3.39 21.75 -6.41
N ALA A 133 2.97 20.54 -6.85
CA ALA A 133 3.37 20.00 -8.15
C ALA A 133 2.93 20.91 -9.31
N LEU A 134 1.68 21.41 -9.24
CA LEU A 134 1.15 22.33 -10.23
C LEU A 134 1.89 23.69 -10.22
N ALA A 135 2.21 24.22 -9.04
CA ALA A 135 2.97 25.46 -8.90
C ALA A 135 4.38 25.32 -9.50
N GLN A 136 5.06 24.20 -9.22
CA GLN A 136 6.36 23.89 -9.81
C GLN A 136 6.29 23.83 -11.35
N TRP A 137 5.24 23.22 -11.90
CA TRP A 137 5.02 23.16 -13.34
C TRP A 137 4.78 24.56 -13.94
N GLN A 138 3.91 25.36 -13.32
CA GLN A 138 3.55 26.70 -13.78
C GLN A 138 4.71 27.70 -13.72
N GLU A 139 5.64 27.56 -12.77
CA GLU A 139 6.85 28.37 -12.72
C GLU A 139 7.71 28.19 -13.98
N LYS A 140 7.75 26.96 -14.52
CA LYS A 140 8.59 26.61 -15.69
C LYS A 140 7.84 26.63 -17.01
N ASN A 141 6.52 26.52 -16.98
CA ASN A 141 5.65 26.36 -18.15
C ASN A 141 4.34 27.16 -17.98
N SER A 142 4.45 28.46 -17.72
CA SER A 142 3.33 29.33 -17.37
C SER A 142 2.21 29.42 -18.42
N ASP A 143 2.52 29.07 -19.67
CA ASP A 143 1.59 29.05 -20.82
C ASP A 143 1.05 27.65 -21.15
N LYS A 144 1.47 26.60 -20.44
CA LYS A 144 1.06 25.22 -20.72
C LYS A 144 0.18 24.67 -19.60
N PRO A 145 -1.12 24.48 -19.84
CA PRO A 145 -1.98 23.84 -18.84
C PRO A 145 -1.59 22.38 -18.63
N ALA A 146 -1.67 21.92 -17.38
CA ALA A 146 -1.52 20.52 -17.01
C ALA A 146 -2.38 20.20 -15.78
N LYS A 147 -2.86 18.96 -15.71
CA LYS A 147 -3.45 18.35 -14.52
C LYS A 147 -2.39 17.54 -13.77
N VAL A 148 -2.61 17.32 -12.48
CA VAL A 148 -1.72 16.52 -11.63
C VAL A 148 -2.39 15.19 -11.33
N GLN A 149 -1.72 14.09 -11.67
CA GLN A 149 -2.16 12.73 -11.40
C GLN A 149 -1.10 11.98 -10.57
N SER A 150 -1.51 11.01 -9.78
CA SER A 150 -0.59 10.08 -9.12
C SER A 150 -0.20 8.90 -10.01
N TRP A 151 -1.01 8.55 -11.00
CA TRP A 151 -0.80 7.45 -11.92
C TRP A 151 -1.45 7.73 -13.27
N HIS A 152 -0.94 7.09 -14.32
CA HIS A 152 -1.46 7.21 -15.67
C HIS A 152 -1.18 5.91 -16.43
N GLU A 153 -2.12 5.48 -17.27
CA GLU A 153 -2.10 4.25 -18.05
C GLU A 153 -0.91 4.17 -19.02
N ASP A 154 -0.52 5.30 -19.60
CA ASP A 154 0.69 5.43 -20.42
C ASP A 154 2.01 5.59 -19.63
N PHE A 155 2.01 5.48 -18.29
CA PHE A 155 3.27 5.61 -17.54
C PHE A 155 4.17 4.38 -17.75
N VAL A 156 5.35 4.59 -18.34
CA VAL A 156 6.25 3.48 -18.73
C VAL A 156 7.42 3.26 -17.78
N LYS A 157 7.89 4.31 -17.11
CA LYS A 157 9.12 4.24 -16.30
C LYS A 157 8.97 3.32 -15.11
N PHE A 158 10.10 2.86 -14.55
CA PHE A 158 10.13 2.13 -13.27
C PHE A 158 9.26 0.87 -13.22
N ALA A 159 9.13 0.21 -14.37
CA ALA A 159 8.27 -0.93 -14.59
C ALA A 159 6.75 -0.66 -14.52
N ALA A 160 6.32 0.60 -14.52
CA ALA A 160 4.91 0.98 -14.54
C ALA A 160 4.15 0.39 -15.74
N SER A 161 4.78 0.32 -16.92
CA SER A 161 4.17 -0.32 -18.09
C SER A 161 3.81 -1.78 -17.82
N GLN A 162 4.59 -2.50 -17.00
CA GLN A 162 4.32 -3.90 -16.67
C GLN A 162 3.13 -4.01 -15.73
N LEU A 163 2.91 -3.08 -14.80
CA LEU A 163 1.69 -3.07 -13.99
C LEU A 163 0.48 -2.66 -14.80
N ASN A 164 0.57 -1.63 -15.64
CA ASN A 164 -0.54 -1.24 -16.51
C ASN A 164 -0.98 -2.41 -17.39
N ASN A 165 -0.04 -3.11 -18.04
CA ASN A 165 -0.33 -4.29 -18.84
C ASN A 165 -0.97 -5.43 -18.03
N ARG A 166 -0.55 -5.65 -16.77
CA ARG A 166 -1.14 -6.70 -15.91
C ARG A 166 -2.53 -6.30 -15.42
N PHE A 167 -2.70 -5.06 -15.01
CA PHE A 167 -3.96 -4.50 -14.56
C PHE A 167 -5.01 -4.55 -15.67
N GLU A 168 -4.68 -4.03 -16.87
CA GLU A 168 -5.60 -4.07 -18.02
C GLU A 168 -5.97 -5.51 -18.39
N LYS A 169 -4.99 -6.42 -18.40
CA LYS A 169 -5.23 -7.83 -18.69
C LYS A 169 -6.16 -8.51 -17.68
N ASN A 170 -6.00 -8.21 -16.38
CA ASN A 170 -6.73 -8.89 -15.32
C ASN A 170 -8.09 -8.24 -15.04
N GLN A 171 -8.15 -6.91 -15.08
CA GLN A 171 -9.32 -6.12 -14.68
C GLN A 171 -10.13 -5.61 -15.88
N GLY A 172 -9.56 -5.61 -17.10
CA GLY A 172 -10.25 -5.17 -18.32
C GLY A 172 -10.42 -3.66 -18.46
N GLU A 173 -9.75 -2.88 -17.60
CA GLU A 173 -9.78 -1.41 -17.60
C GLU A 173 -8.36 -0.84 -17.53
N GLU A 174 -8.20 0.40 -17.99
CA GLU A 174 -6.97 1.17 -17.80
C GLU A 174 -6.82 1.56 -16.32
N MET A 175 -5.58 1.57 -15.82
CA MET A 175 -5.30 1.83 -14.42
C MET A 175 -5.29 3.34 -14.15
N THR A 176 -6.16 3.80 -13.24
CA THR A 176 -6.25 5.20 -12.82
C THR A 176 -5.50 5.50 -11.51
N ASP A 177 -5.52 6.77 -11.08
CA ASP A 177 -5.07 7.23 -9.75
C ASP A 177 -5.63 6.33 -8.62
N ASP A 178 -6.93 6.09 -8.62
CA ASP A 178 -7.62 5.35 -7.57
C ASP A 178 -7.25 3.86 -7.59
N ALA A 179 -7.16 3.25 -8.79
CA ALA A 179 -6.71 1.88 -8.92
C ALA A 179 -5.26 1.70 -8.45
N TRP A 180 -4.38 2.65 -8.76
CA TRP A 180 -3.03 2.63 -8.23
C TRP A 180 -3.00 2.78 -6.72
N ALA A 181 -3.82 3.65 -6.14
CA ALA A 181 -3.89 3.78 -4.69
C ALA A 181 -4.36 2.48 -4.01
N GLY A 182 -5.39 1.82 -4.56
CA GLY A 182 -5.88 0.53 -4.08
C GLY A 182 -4.83 -0.59 -4.17
N TRP A 183 -4.14 -0.68 -5.32
CA TRP A 183 -3.05 -1.63 -5.53
C TRP A 183 -1.89 -1.37 -4.58
N ALA A 184 -1.45 -0.11 -4.46
CA ALA A 184 -0.33 0.28 -3.62
C ALA A 184 -0.61 0.02 -2.14
N GLY A 185 -1.78 0.43 -1.63
CA GLY A 185 -2.18 0.20 -0.23
C GLY A 185 -2.20 -1.28 0.15
N THR A 186 -2.58 -2.14 -0.79
CA THR A 186 -2.58 -3.60 -0.61
C THR A 186 -1.17 -4.19 -0.71
N LYS A 187 -0.40 -3.81 -1.75
CA LYS A 187 0.92 -4.38 -2.02
C LYS A 187 1.95 -3.98 -0.99
N MET A 188 1.94 -2.75 -0.47
CA MET A 188 2.88 -2.36 0.57
C MET A 188 2.72 -3.24 1.83
N VAL A 189 1.49 -3.60 2.20
CA VAL A 189 1.23 -4.51 3.31
C VAL A 189 1.74 -5.92 2.98
N ALA A 190 1.40 -6.43 1.79
CA ALA A 190 1.84 -7.76 1.38
C ALA A 190 3.37 -7.89 1.31
N ASP A 191 4.04 -6.91 0.73
CA ASP A 191 5.50 -6.88 0.59
C ASP A 191 6.19 -6.76 1.95
N SER A 192 5.64 -5.99 2.89
CA SER A 192 6.09 -5.96 4.28
C SER A 192 5.99 -7.33 4.95
N VAL A 193 4.89 -8.07 4.75
CA VAL A 193 4.76 -9.44 5.27
C VAL A 193 5.79 -10.37 4.63
N VAL A 194 6.01 -10.27 3.31
CA VAL A 194 7.03 -11.06 2.60
C VAL A 194 8.43 -10.82 3.20
N GLN A 195 8.75 -9.56 3.50
CA GLN A 195 10.07 -9.18 4.02
C GLN A 195 10.28 -9.55 5.50
N THR A 196 9.22 -9.50 6.30
CA THR A 196 9.34 -9.58 7.78
C THR A 196 8.79 -10.86 8.38
N MET A 197 7.94 -11.59 7.64
CA MET A 197 7.14 -12.72 8.14
C MET A 197 6.22 -12.35 9.32
N GLN A 198 5.94 -11.06 9.53
CA GLN A 198 5.04 -10.54 10.55
C GLN A 198 3.84 -9.86 9.89
N TYR A 199 2.67 -9.92 10.52
CA TYR A 199 1.42 -9.37 9.97
C TYR A 199 0.49 -8.79 11.03
N ASP A 200 0.88 -8.81 12.31
CA ASP A 200 0.05 -8.24 13.38
C ASP A 200 0.00 -6.72 13.26
N ALA A 201 -1.13 -6.14 13.65
CA ALA A 201 -1.43 -4.74 13.37
C ALA A 201 -0.44 -3.77 14.02
N ALA A 202 0.00 -4.05 15.25
CA ALA A 202 0.94 -3.18 15.95
C ALA A 202 2.32 -3.19 15.29
N PHE A 203 2.82 -4.38 14.89
CA PHE A 203 4.03 -4.50 14.10
C PHE A 203 3.87 -3.78 12.75
N MET A 204 2.78 -4.07 12.03
CA MET A 204 2.52 -3.49 10.71
C MET A 204 2.47 -1.97 10.76
N LEU A 205 1.79 -1.37 11.74
CA LEU A 205 1.76 0.08 11.91
C LEU A 205 3.18 0.65 12.12
N ASN A 206 3.96 0.05 13.01
CA ASN A 206 5.33 0.51 13.26
C ASN A 206 6.21 0.38 12.02
N HIS A 207 6.14 -0.76 11.33
CA HIS A 207 6.95 -1.05 10.15
C HIS A 207 6.58 -0.13 8.98
N LEU A 208 5.29 0.04 8.66
CA LEU A 208 4.85 0.93 7.59
C LEU A 208 5.32 2.37 7.82
N LYS A 209 5.31 2.84 9.07
CA LYS A 209 5.73 4.21 9.39
C LYS A 209 7.22 4.44 9.29
N ASN A 210 8.02 3.49 9.76
CA ASN A 210 9.43 3.74 10.04
C ASN A 210 10.39 3.02 9.08
N ASP A 211 9.97 1.86 8.57
CA ASP A 211 10.85 0.91 7.90
C ASP A 211 10.37 0.55 6.48
N LEU A 212 9.27 1.14 6.01
CA LEU A 212 8.70 0.83 4.70
C LEU A 212 9.70 1.09 3.57
N VAL A 213 9.88 0.05 2.76
CA VAL A 213 10.58 0.09 1.47
C VAL A 213 9.63 -0.43 0.41
N PHE A 214 8.95 0.47 -0.29
CA PHE A 214 7.98 0.14 -1.32
C PHE A 214 8.24 0.95 -2.59
N ASP A 215 8.52 0.30 -3.72
CA ASP A 215 8.87 1.01 -4.96
C ASP A 215 7.66 1.68 -5.63
N GLY A 216 6.45 1.14 -5.40
CA GLY A 216 5.20 1.65 -5.99
C GLY A 216 5.18 1.74 -7.52
N GLN A 217 6.16 1.13 -8.18
CA GLN A 217 6.52 1.30 -9.60
C GLN A 217 6.67 2.76 -10.01
N LYS A 218 7.28 3.54 -9.11
CA LYS A 218 7.56 4.97 -9.26
C LYS A 218 9.05 5.31 -9.13
N GLY A 219 9.90 4.29 -9.03
CA GLY A 219 11.36 4.41 -9.15
C GLY A 219 12.07 4.52 -7.82
N ASP A 220 11.72 5.53 -7.03
CA ASP A 220 12.26 5.69 -5.68
C ASP A 220 11.44 4.88 -4.68
N ASN A 221 12.11 4.38 -3.63
CA ASN A 221 11.42 3.75 -2.52
C ASN A 221 10.57 4.80 -1.80
N THR A 222 9.26 4.59 -1.87
CA THR A 222 8.26 5.39 -1.18
C THR A 222 8.18 4.96 0.28
N ASN A 223 8.01 5.95 1.16
CA ASN A 223 7.79 5.79 2.59
C ASN A 223 6.81 6.87 3.07
N PHE A 224 6.32 6.75 4.29
CA PHE A 224 5.40 7.72 4.85
C PHE A 224 6.12 8.88 5.56
N ARG A 225 5.57 10.08 5.40
CA ARG A 225 5.97 11.28 6.15
C ARG A 225 5.44 11.22 7.58
N GLU A 226 5.87 12.17 8.42
CA GLU A 226 5.40 12.27 9.81
C GLU A 226 3.87 12.38 9.89
N ASN A 227 3.27 13.16 8.99
CA ASN A 227 1.82 13.35 8.85
C ASN A 227 1.10 12.20 8.12
N GLY A 228 1.75 11.06 7.94
CA GLY A 228 1.17 9.89 7.28
C GLY A 228 1.05 10.00 5.76
N GLN A 229 1.49 11.08 5.11
CA GLN A 229 1.45 11.18 3.65
C GLN A 229 2.53 10.32 2.98
N LEU A 230 2.17 9.48 2.01
CA LEU A 230 3.13 8.75 1.20
C LEU A 230 3.97 9.71 0.35
N ARG A 231 5.30 9.62 0.45
CA ARG A 231 6.24 10.28 -0.47
C ARG A 231 6.17 9.61 -1.83
N GLN A 232 5.84 10.37 -2.86
CA GLN A 232 5.71 9.85 -4.22
C GLN A 232 5.89 10.97 -5.25
N ILE A 233 6.33 10.61 -6.44
CA ILE A 233 6.25 11.50 -7.60
C ILE A 233 4.79 11.69 -8.02
N LEU A 234 4.52 12.81 -8.69
CA LEU A 234 3.25 13.11 -9.35
C LEU A 234 3.48 13.37 -10.84
N LEU A 235 2.54 12.95 -11.67
CA LEU A 235 2.59 13.09 -13.12
C LEU A 235 1.87 14.37 -13.53
N MET A 236 2.55 15.19 -14.33
CA MET A 236 1.94 16.32 -15.03
C MET A 236 1.40 15.82 -16.35
N VAL A 237 0.12 16.05 -16.59
CA VAL A 237 -0.59 15.54 -17.77
C VAL A 237 -1.26 16.69 -18.50
N ASP A 238 -1.01 16.83 -19.80
CA ASP A 238 -1.57 17.93 -20.58
C ASP A 238 -3.02 17.68 -21.02
N ASN A 239 -3.59 18.62 -21.77
CA ASN A 239 -4.96 18.54 -22.28
C ASN A 239 -5.16 17.44 -23.34
N ASP A 240 -4.07 16.93 -23.94
CA ASP A 240 -4.10 15.83 -24.89
C ASP A 240 -3.94 14.47 -24.18
N ASN A 241 -4.06 14.44 -22.84
CA ASN A 241 -3.85 13.28 -21.97
C ASN A 241 -2.45 12.67 -22.11
N LYS A 242 -1.42 13.50 -22.30
CA LYS A 242 -0.03 13.04 -22.36
C LYS A 242 0.73 13.43 -21.10
N ILE A 243 1.51 12.48 -20.59
CA ILE A 243 2.46 12.74 -19.50
C ILE A 243 3.57 13.66 -20.04
N VAL A 244 3.66 14.87 -19.50
CA VAL A 244 4.62 15.90 -19.94
C VAL A 244 5.77 16.12 -18.96
N ALA A 245 5.59 15.75 -17.68
CA ALA A 245 6.65 15.79 -16.67
C ALA A 245 6.31 14.92 -15.45
N GLU A 246 7.32 14.71 -14.61
CA GLU A 246 7.20 14.17 -13.26
C GLU A 246 7.59 15.28 -12.27
N ALA A 247 6.72 15.53 -11.29
CA ALA A 247 7.00 16.34 -10.12
C ALA A 247 7.53 15.43 -9.00
N PRO A 248 8.55 15.85 -8.24
CA PRO A 248 9.21 17.16 -8.24
C PRO A 248 9.96 17.48 -9.54
N LEU A 249 9.76 18.69 -10.08
CA LEU A 249 10.43 19.08 -11.32
C LEU A 249 11.92 19.29 -11.07
N ARG A 250 12.76 18.93 -12.06
CA ARG A 250 14.21 19.14 -11.99
C ARG A 250 14.52 20.60 -11.64
N GLY A 251 15.24 20.83 -10.56
CA GLY A 251 15.67 22.17 -10.12
C GLY A 251 14.91 22.73 -8.92
N PHE A 252 13.88 22.04 -8.43
CA PHE A 252 13.33 22.29 -7.10
C PHE A 252 14.13 21.52 -6.04
N GLU A 253 14.50 22.20 -4.95
CA GLU A 253 15.22 21.58 -3.83
C GLU A 253 14.27 20.78 -2.93
N GLY A 254 14.79 19.80 -2.19
CA GLY A 254 14.02 18.99 -1.25
C GLY A 254 13.48 17.66 -1.81
N GLY A 255 13.64 17.39 -3.10
CA GLY A 255 13.21 16.11 -3.70
C GLY A 255 11.72 15.87 -3.47
N LEU A 256 11.32 14.65 -3.10
CA LEU A 256 9.91 14.33 -2.82
C LEU A 256 9.31 15.19 -1.70
N ASP A 257 10.13 15.74 -0.79
CA ASP A 257 9.67 16.62 0.29
C ASP A 257 9.46 18.08 -0.15
N SER A 258 9.63 18.38 -1.44
CA SER A 258 9.18 19.63 -2.06
C SER A 258 7.68 19.64 -2.44
N LEU A 259 6.98 18.52 -2.23
CA LEU A 259 5.57 18.36 -2.54
C LEU A 259 4.75 18.13 -1.27
N GLY A 260 3.90 19.09 -0.92
CA GLY A 260 3.01 19.07 0.23
C GLY A 260 3.74 19.27 1.56
N LYS A 261 2.98 19.23 2.65
CA LYS A 261 3.52 19.35 4.00
C LYS A 261 4.35 18.13 4.38
N VAL A 262 5.52 18.40 4.97
CA VAL A 262 6.49 17.36 5.37
C VAL A 262 6.31 16.91 6.82
N THR A 263 5.87 17.85 7.65
CA THR A 263 5.72 17.69 9.10
C THR A 263 4.27 17.86 9.52
N CYS A 264 3.99 17.49 10.76
CA CYS A 264 2.68 17.70 11.39
C CYS A 264 2.45 19.12 11.95
N LYS A 265 3.46 19.98 11.82
CA LYS A 265 3.45 21.38 12.27
C LYS A 265 3.41 22.31 11.08
#